data_AF-A0A6V6Y441-F1
#
_entry.id   AF-A0A6V6Y441-F1
#
_cell.length_a   1.000
_cell.length_b   1.000
_cell.length_c   1.000
_cell.angle_alpha   90.00
_cell.angle_beta   90.00
_cell.angle_gamma   90.00
#
_symmetry.space_group_name_H-M   'P 1'
#
loop_
_entity.id
_entity.type
_entity.pdbx_description
1 polymer ?
#
loop_
_entity_poly.entity_id
_entity_poly.type
_entity_poly.pdbx_seq_one_letter_code
_entity_poly.pdbx_strand_id
1 'polypeptide(L)'
;MTEFNTPSHYVLADGSDSMDVLEKILGPEEFKGFLRGNALKYLIRYKLKGGVDDLFKAMDYIERLINLEEESEDEVYESVLMRAARVIGEAFGGEK
;
A
#
# COMPACT_ATOMS: atom_id res chain seq x y z
N MET A 1 -16.37 -1.09 -14.15
CA MET A 1 -15.75 -0.32 -13.05
C MET A 1 -16.88 0.34 -12.30
N THR A 2 -17.34 -0.28 -11.21
CA THR A 2 -18.38 0.32 -10.36
C THR A 2 -17.72 1.42 -9.54
N GLU A 3 -18.17 2.67 -9.72
CA GLU A 3 -17.74 3.81 -8.90
C GLU A 3 -17.92 3.46 -7.42
N PHE A 4 -16.81 3.34 -6.71
CA PHE A 4 -16.79 3.16 -5.28
C PHE A 4 -17.05 4.53 -4.66
N ASN A 5 -18.28 4.78 -4.24
CA ASN A 5 -18.68 6.05 -3.65
C ASN A 5 -18.11 6.14 -2.23
N THR A 6 -16.85 6.56 -2.08
CA THR A 6 -16.22 6.78 -0.77
C THR A 6 -17.08 7.77 0.03
N PRO A 7 -17.74 7.35 1.13
CA PRO A 7 -18.62 8.23 1.86
C PRO A 7 -17.89 9.47 2.37
N SER A 8 -18.54 10.62 2.36
CA SER A 8 -17.94 11.93 2.71
C SER A 8 -17.28 12.00 4.10
N HIS A 9 -17.57 11.06 5.00
CA HIS A 9 -16.98 10.99 6.33
C HIS A 9 -15.61 10.30 6.40
N TYR A 10 -15.12 9.73 5.28
CA TYR A 10 -13.75 9.22 5.17
C TYR A 10 -12.78 10.27 4.63
N VAL A 11 -13.29 11.40 4.13
CA VAL A 11 -12.49 12.56 3.73
C VAL A 11 -12.35 13.48 4.93
N LEU A 12 -11.11 13.70 5.36
CA LEU A 12 -10.80 14.60 6.47
C LEU A 12 -10.94 16.06 6.06
N ALA A 13 -10.91 16.96 7.05
CA ALA A 13 -11.12 18.40 6.83
C ALA A 13 -10.10 19.04 5.88
N ASP A 14 -8.94 18.41 5.69
CA ASP A 14 -7.88 18.83 4.77
C ASP A 14 -7.94 18.13 3.39
N GLY A 15 -8.94 17.28 3.16
CA GLY A 15 -9.13 16.54 1.91
C GLY A 15 -8.40 15.20 1.83
N SER A 16 -7.66 14.79 2.87
CA SER A 16 -6.99 13.48 2.91
C SER A 16 -7.98 12.34 3.21
N ASP A 17 -7.70 11.14 2.69
CA ASP A 17 -8.46 9.95 3.08
C ASP A 17 -8.00 9.48 4.46
N SER A 18 -8.94 9.05 5.29
CA SER A 18 -8.71 8.32 6.53
C SER A 18 -7.64 7.22 6.44
N MET A 19 -7.49 6.57 5.29
CA MET A 19 -6.47 5.55 5.05
C MET A 19 -5.05 6.15 4.98
N ASP A 20 -4.89 7.32 4.37
CA ASP A 20 -3.60 8.02 4.28
C ASP A 20 -3.12 8.45 5.68
N VAL A 21 -4.05 8.85 6.54
CA VAL A 21 -3.74 9.21 7.93
C VAL A 21 -3.41 7.97 8.74
N LEU A 22 -4.14 6.86 8.55
CA LEU A 22 -3.83 5.59 9.19
C LEU A 22 -2.43 5.09 8.81
N GLU A 23 -2.06 5.17 7.54
CA GLU A 23 -0.74 4.78 7.05
C GLU A 23 0.38 5.58 7.72
N LYS A 24 0.22 6.90 7.81
CA LYS A 24 1.20 7.78 8.48
C LYS A 24 1.36 7.47 9.98
N ILE A 25 0.27 7.10 10.65
CA ILE A 25 0.26 6.81 12.09
C ILE A 25 0.90 5.44 12.39
N LEU A 26 0.52 4.42 11.61
CA LEU A 26 0.96 3.03 11.82
C LEU A 26 2.38 2.80 11.28
N GLY A 27 2.80 3.57 10.28
CA GLY A 27 4.01 3.27 9.53
C GLY A 27 3.83 2.03 8.64
N PRO A 28 4.81 1.75 7.77
CA PRO A 28 4.63 0.84 6.64
C PRO A 28 4.29 -0.59 7.06
N GLU A 29 5.04 -1.18 8.00
CA GLU A 29 4.85 -2.57 8.41
C GLU A 29 3.54 -2.81 9.17
N GLU A 30 3.18 -1.91 10.09
CA GLU A 30 1.92 -2.05 10.82
C GLU A 30 0.71 -1.77 9.92
N PHE A 31 0.84 -0.85 8.94
CA PHE A 31 -0.19 -0.60 7.96
C PHE A 31 -0.40 -1.81 7.03
N LYS A 32 0.66 -2.45 6.53
CA LYS A 32 0.57 -3.74 5.81
C LYS A 32 -0.17 -4.79 6.66
N GLY A 33 0.14 -4.86 7.97
CA GLY A 33 -0.56 -5.72 8.93
C GLY A 33 -2.06 -5.39 9.05
N PHE A 34 -2.41 -4.09 9.11
CA PHE A 34 -3.79 -3.61 9.15
C PHE A 34 -4.58 -4.02 7.88
N LEU A 35 -4.00 -3.85 6.69
CA LEU A 35 -4.63 -4.25 5.43
C LEU A 35 -4.90 -5.76 5.40
N ARG A 36 -3.87 -6.58 5.75
CA ARG A 36 -4.00 -8.05 5.84
C ARG A 36 -5.09 -8.49 6.81
N GLY A 37 -5.13 -7.89 8.00
CA GLY A 37 -6.14 -8.21 9.01
C GLY A 37 -7.56 -7.87 8.56
N ASN A 38 -7.74 -6.73 7.89
CA ASN A 38 -9.05 -6.33 7.36
C ASN A 38 -9.51 -7.20 6.20
N ALA A 39 -8.63 -7.54 5.26
CA ALA A 39 -8.93 -8.49 4.19
C ALA A 39 -9.42 -9.83 4.77
N LEU A 40 -8.67 -10.40 5.74
CA LEU A 40 -9.04 -11.64 6.42
C LEU A 40 -10.40 -11.53 7.15
N LYS A 41 -10.62 -10.43 7.88
CA LYS A 41 -11.90 -10.16 8.57
C LYS A 41 -13.09 -10.24 7.61
N TYR A 42 -12.97 -9.65 6.42
CA TYR A 42 -14.05 -9.65 5.43
C TYR A 42 -14.22 -11.01 4.75
N LEU A 43 -13.13 -11.74 4.49
CA LEU A 43 -13.18 -13.14 4.04
C LEU A 43 -13.81 -14.09 5.07
N ILE A 44 -13.73 -13.80 6.37
CA ILE A 44 -14.45 -14.58 7.39
C ILE A 44 -15.94 -14.20 7.40
N ARG A 45 -16.25 -12.91 7.27
CA ARG A 45 -17.62 -12.39 7.40
C ARG A 45 -18.54 -12.64 6.21
N TYR A 46 -18.03 -12.87 4.99
CA TYR A 46 -18.88 -12.83 3.79
C TYR A 46 -20.06 -13.82 3.84
N LYS A 47 -19.87 -15.05 4.36
CA LYS A 47 -20.97 -16.01 4.54
C LYS A 47 -21.82 -15.77 5.78
N LEU A 48 -21.32 -15.00 6.74
CA LEU A 48 -21.96 -14.80 8.04
C LEU A 48 -22.84 -13.55 8.09
N LYS A 49 -22.47 -12.52 7.33
CA LYS A 49 -23.12 -11.20 7.42
C LYS A 49 -23.21 -10.48 6.09
N GLY A 50 -22.07 -10.23 5.44
CA GLY A 50 -22.00 -9.21 4.38
C GLY A 50 -22.19 -9.71 2.96
N GLY A 51 -22.30 -11.02 2.73
CA GLY A 51 -22.42 -11.57 1.38
C GLY A 51 -21.28 -11.14 0.46
N VAL A 52 -21.60 -10.95 -0.81
CA VAL A 52 -20.63 -10.56 -1.84
C VAL A 52 -19.98 -9.20 -1.56
N ASP A 53 -20.67 -8.26 -0.91
CA ASP A 53 -20.13 -6.93 -0.61
C ASP A 53 -18.89 -6.98 0.29
N ASP A 54 -18.83 -7.95 1.21
CA ASP A 54 -17.62 -8.15 2.03
C ASP A 54 -16.47 -8.73 1.19
N LEU A 55 -16.74 -9.48 0.10
CA LEU A 55 -15.68 -9.89 -0.83
C LEU A 55 -15.10 -8.70 -1.60
N PHE A 56 -15.93 -7.75 -2.03
CA PHE A 56 -15.42 -6.53 -2.66
C PHE A 56 -14.56 -5.69 -1.70
N LYS A 57 -14.93 -5.61 -0.42
CA LYS A 57 -14.08 -4.96 0.59
C LYS A 57 -12.76 -5.69 0.77
N ALA A 58 -12.78 -7.03 0.85
CA ALA A 58 -11.56 -7.81 0.95
C ALA A 58 -10.63 -7.56 -0.24
N MET A 59 -11.19 -7.45 -1.46
CA MET A 59 -10.45 -7.13 -2.67
C MET A 59 -9.78 -5.75 -2.60
N ASP A 60 -10.50 -4.71 -2.15
CA ASP A 60 -9.93 -3.35 -1.96
C ASP A 60 -8.72 -3.35 -1.01
N TYR A 61 -8.81 -4.05 0.14
CA TYR A 61 -7.68 -4.17 1.06
C TYR A 61 -6.48 -4.94 0.47
N ILE A 62 -6.74 -5.94 -0.38
CA ILE A 62 -5.68 -6.71 -1.05
C ILE A 62 -5.01 -5.87 -2.14
N GLU A 63 -5.77 -5.14 -2.94
CA GLU A 63 -5.26 -4.26 -4.00
C GLU A 63 -4.35 -3.18 -3.43
N ARG A 64 -4.76 -2.52 -2.34
CA ARG A 64 -3.91 -1.55 -1.62
C ARG A 64 -2.61 -2.16 -1.11
N LEU A 65 -2.66 -3.40 -0.61
CA LEU A 65 -1.47 -4.09 -0.13
C LEU A 65 -0.52 -4.42 -1.28
N ILE A 66 -1.03 -4.85 -2.44
CA ILE A 66 -0.22 -5.12 -3.64
C ILE A 66 0.52 -3.85 -4.05
N ASN A 67 -0.17 -2.72 -4.16
CA ASN A 67 0.45 -1.45 -4.56
C ASN A 67 1.61 -1.06 -3.62
N LEU A 68 1.44 -1.23 -2.30
CA LEU A 68 2.51 -0.93 -1.34
C LEU A 68 3.72 -1.87 -1.45
N GLU A 69 3.51 -3.14 -1.81
CA GLU A 69 4.63 -4.07 -2.03
C GLU A 69 5.36 -3.72 -3.33
N GLU A 70 4.62 -3.43 -4.42
CA GLU A 70 5.20 -3.04 -5.71
C GLU A 70 6.02 -1.75 -5.61
N GLU A 71 5.50 -0.71 -4.95
CA GLU A 71 6.24 0.53 -4.69
C GLU A 71 7.53 0.26 -3.90
N SER A 72 7.47 -0.65 -2.91
CA SER A 72 8.66 -1.01 -2.13
C SER A 72 9.69 -1.79 -2.94
N GLU A 73 9.27 -2.63 -3.90
CA GLU A 73 10.16 -3.36 -4.80
C GLU A 73 10.89 -2.41 -5.76
N ASP A 74 10.17 -1.44 -6.34
CA ASP A 74 10.74 -0.42 -7.21
C ASP A 74 11.76 0.46 -6.46
N GLU A 75 11.44 0.92 -5.25
CA GLU A 75 12.37 1.67 -4.40
C GLU A 75 13.64 0.86 -4.07
N VAL A 76 13.48 -0.43 -3.78
CA VAL A 76 14.62 -1.33 -3.52
C VAL A 76 15.48 -1.46 -4.78
N TYR A 77 14.88 -1.68 -5.94
CA TYR A 77 15.60 -1.81 -7.21
C TYR A 77 16.39 -0.54 -7.54
N GLU A 78 15.76 0.62 -7.42
CA GLU A 78 16.42 1.91 -7.61
C GLU A 78 17.54 2.14 -6.58
N SER A 79 17.34 1.78 -5.32
CA SER A 79 18.39 1.89 -4.30
C SER A 79 19.61 1.01 -4.60
N VAL A 80 19.38 -0.18 -5.16
CA VAL A 80 20.42 -1.13 -5.57
C VAL A 80 21.15 -0.63 -6.81
N LEU A 81 20.42 -0.15 -7.82
CA LEU A 81 20.98 0.46 -9.02
C LEU A 81 21.84 1.68 -8.69
N MET A 82 21.35 2.57 -7.84
CA MET A 82 22.08 3.77 -7.41
C MET A 82 23.39 3.42 -6.68
N ARG A 83 23.37 2.39 -5.83
CA ARG A 83 24.59 1.88 -5.18
C ARG A 83 25.57 1.30 -6.20
N ALA A 84 25.08 0.52 -7.17
CA ALA A 84 25.92 -0.05 -8.23
C ALA A 84 26.52 1.05 -9.13
N ALA A 85 25.73 2.05 -9.53
CA ALA A 85 26.17 3.18 -10.34
C ALA A 85 27.23 4.01 -9.63
N ARG A 86 27.12 4.20 -8.30
CA ARG A 86 28.16 4.87 -7.50
C ARG A 86 29.47 4.10 -7.51
N VAL A 87 29.44 2.79 -7.32
CA VAL A 87 30.65 1.95 -7.34
C VAL A 87 31.32 1.96 -8.72
N ILE A 88 30.52 1.91 -9.78
CA ILE A 88 31.02 2.03 -11.17
C ILE A 88 31.60 3.43 -11.37
N GLY A 89 30.92 4.49 -10.95
CA GLY A 89 31.43 5.86 -11.02
C GLY A 89 32.76 6.06 -10.26
N GLU A 90 32.94 5.41 -9.11
CA GLU A 90 34.19 5.43 -8.35
C GLU A 90 35.28 4.56 -9.02
N ALA A 91 34.92 3.48 -9.70
CA ALA A 91 35.84 2.60 -10.43
C ALA A 91 36.31 3.17 -11.78
N PHE A 92 35.50 4.02 -12.42
CA PHE A 92 35.78 4.62 -13.73
C PHE A 92 36.04 6.14 -13.68
N GLY A 93 35.84 6.80 -12.54
CA GLY A 93 36.01 8.25 -12.33
C GLY A 93 37.40 8.68 -11.87
N GLY A 94 38.42 7.87 -12.14
CA GLY A 94 39.81 8.13 -11.76
C GLY A 94 40.71 8.46 -12.94
N GLU A 95 40.39 9.46 -13.78
CA GLU A 95 41.39 10.12 -14.60
C GLU A 95 41.22 11.64 -14.57
N LYS A 96 42.36 12.31 -14.45
CA LYS A 96 42.57 13.75 -14.22
C LYS A 96 42.06 14.62 -15.36
#